data_AF-A0A0F8Y8W6-F1
#
_entry.id   AF-A0A0F8Y8W6-F1
#
_cell.length_a   1.000
_cell.length_b   1.000
_cell.length_c   1.000
_cell.angle_alpha   90.00
_cell.angle_beta   90.00
_cell.angle_gamma   90.00
#
_symmetry.space_group_name_H-M   'P 1'
#
loop_
_entity.id
_entity.type
_entity.pdbx_description
1 polymer ?
#
loop_
_entity_poly.entity_id
_entity_poly.type
_entity_poly.pdbx_seq_one_letter_code
_entity_poly.pdbx_strand_id
1 'polypeptide(L)'
;MRTATCKLHSLSPYSQSRMHQEEKGDKENHDDYEKRTWRSKAHTTEDGHIFMPPTAFTLGLAEAAKFNPRGIPGRGKSTYTKHFRSGVMVTDGPVLDIKASEVEGEWVNCNSDGVRGSGKRVMRCFPTMPKWAADVVFYVLDDTITEEVFEATMREFGAFIGIGRFRPANGGYYGRFEGDSVKWSNGGGYRVLTSPRLAAPRLAPRRHAAQHGSTLHISPRLSTPLRRTPQRGASPRNASQRLAPPHYAPLRGASRRNATRNLTLT
;
A
#
# COMPACT_ATOMS: atom_id res chain seq x y z
N MET A 1 4.19 10.54 -17.58
CA MET A 1 3.72 9.35 -16.85
C MET A 1 3.80 8.16 -17.78
N ARG A 2 4.55 7.15 -17.40
CA ARG A 2 4.68 5.88 -18.14
C ARG A 2 3.91 4.80 -17.42
N THR A 3 3.47 3.80 -18.16
CA THR A 3 2.77 2.65 -17.60
C THR A 3 3.50 1.38 -17.99
N ALA A 4 3.75 0.51 -17.02
CA ALA A 4 4.32 -0.81 -17.20
C ALA A 4 3.25 -1.85 -16.87
N THR A 5 2.80 -2.61 -17.86
CA THR A 5 1.89 -3.76 -17.64
C THR A 5 2.72 -5.02 -17.52
N CYS A 6 2.73 -5.62 -16.34
CA CYS A 6 3.50 -6.81 -16.02
C CYS A 6 2.58 -8.03 -15.94
N LYS A 7 2.90 -9.07 -16.72
CA LYS A 7 2.26 -10.38 -16.58
C LYS A 7 3.01 -11.21 -15.56
N LEU A 8 2.32 -11.65 -14.51
CA LEU A 8 2.91 -12.39 -13.41
C LEU A 8 2.33 -13.80 -13.32
N HIS A 9 3.18 -14.79 -13.04
CA HIS A 9 2.76 -16.15 -12.68
C HIS A 9 3.43 -16.62 -11.41
N SER A 10 2.71 -17.46 -10.68
CA SER A 10 3.14 -18.00 -9.40
C SER A 10 4.33 -18.94 -9.51
N LEU A 11 5.37 -18.72 -8.70
CA LEU A 11 6.40 -19.72 -8.38
C LEU A 11 6.10 -20.43 -7.04
N SER A 12 5.25 -19.82 -6.21
CA SER A 12 4.76 -20.41 -4.97
C SER A 12 3.32 -20.00 -4.68
N PRO A 13 2.62 -20.71 -3.78
CA PRO A 13 1.25 -20.38 -3.42
C PRO A 13 1.14 -18.94 -2.91
N TYR A 14 0.02 -18.29 -3.21
CA TYR A 14 -0.30 -16.98 -2.65
C TYR A 14 -1.30 -17.13 -1.52
N SER A 15 -1.08 -16.42 -0.43
CA SER A 15 -2.03 -16.33 0.68
C SER A 15 -2.02 -14.91 1.21
N GLN A 16 -3.19 -14.32 1.38
CA GLN A 16 -3.36 -12.98 1.93
C GLN A 16 -4.68 -12.93 2.68
N SER A 17 -4.70 -12.17 3.76
CA SER A 17 -5.91 -11.99 4.57
C SER A 17 -6.16 -10.53 4.87
N ARG A 18 -7.43 -10.16 4.92
CA ARG A 18 -7.93 -8.94 5.56
C ARG A 18 -8.67 -9.25 6.86
N MET A 19 -8.82 -8.22 7.67
CA MET A 19 -9.79 -8.23 8.76
C MET A 19 -11.22 -8.22 8.17
N HIS A 20 -12.12 -8.98 8.79
CA HIS A 20 -13.55 -8.96 8.51
C HIS A 20 -14.31 -8.68 9.81
N GLN A 21 -15.58 -8.29 9.68
CA GLN A 21 -16.43 -7.87 10.80
C GLN A 21 -17.72 -8.70 10.85
N GLU A 22 -17.64 -9.98 10.44
CA GLU A 22 -18.80 -10.85 10.58
C GLU A 22 -19.17 -11.01 12.05
N GLU A 23 -20.47 -10.98 12.33
CA GLU A 23 -20.95 -11.15 13.70
C GLU A 23 -20.73 -12.58 14.17
N LYS A 24 -20.37 -12.68 15.45
CA LYS A 24 -20.22 -13.94 16.14
C LYS A 24 -21.60 -14.39 16.61
N GLY A 25 -21.98 -15.62 16.29
CA GLY A 25 -23.27 -16.18 16.69
C GLY A 25 -23.38 -16.35 18.20
N ASP A 26 -24.62 -16.41 18.69
CA ASP A 26 -24.88 -16.68 20.11
C ASP A 26 -24.28 -18.05 20.49
N LYS A 27 -23.52 -18.08 21.59
CA LYS A 27 -22.78 -19.26 22.09
C LYS A 27 -21.81 -19.91 21.09
N GLU A 28 -21.46 -19.24 20.00
CA GLU A 28 -20.46 -19.74 19.06
C GLU A 28 -19.07 -19.72 19.73
N ASN A 29 -18.29 -20.80 19.62
CA ASN A 29 -16.90 -20.77 20.06
C ASN A 29 -16.02 -20.07 19.01
N HIS A 30 -14.85 -19.57 19.40
CA HIS A 30 -13.91 -18.92 18.49
C HIS A 30 -13.45 -19.83 17.35
N ASP A 31 -13.28 -21.13 17.59
CA ASP A 31 -12.86 -22.08 16.56
C ASP A 31 -13.96 -22.31 15.51
N ASP A 32 -15.23 -22.38 15.93
CA ASP A 32 -16.35 -22.58 15.01
C ASP A 32 -16.65 -21.30 14.22
N TYR A 33 -16.53 -20.13 14.87
CA TYR A 33 -16.54 -18.84 14.19
C TYR A 33 -15.46 -18.79 13.10
N GLU A 34 -14.22 -19.14 13.44
CA GLU A 34 -13.11 -19.15 12.50
C GLU A 34 -13.34 -20.15 11.33
N LYS A 35 -13.85 -21.35 11.60
CA LYS A 35 -14.21 -22.34 10.55
C LYS A 35 -15.28 -21.80 9.60
N ARG A 36 -16.25 -21.03 10.11
CA ARG A 36 -17.32 -20.46 9.32
C ARG A 36 -16.87 -19.26 8.50
N THR A 37 -16.06 -18.37 9.08
CA THR A 37 -15.80 -17.04 8.51
C THR A 37 -14.46 -16.87 7.83
N TRP A 38 -13.56 -17.87 7.84
CA TRP A 38 -12.21 -17.69 7.31
C TRP A 38 -12.17 -17.24 5.83
N ARG A 39 -13.16 -17.63 5.02
CA ARG A 39 -13.25 -17.20 3.60
C ARG A 39 -13.43 -15.70 3.47
N SER A 40 -14.09 -15.05 4.42
CA SER A 40 -14.29 -13.59 4.43
C SER A 40 -13.02 -12.81 4.71
N LYS A 41 -11.92 -13.51 5.04
CA LYS A 41 -10.58 -12.93 5.06
C LYS A 41 -10.00 -12.74 3.66
N ALA A 42 -10.59 -13.32 2.61
CA ALA A 42 -10.18 -13.05 1.24
C ALA A 42 -10.56 -11.61 0.84
N HIS A 43 -9.75 -11.02 -0.03
CA HIS A 43 -10.09 -9.78 -0.72
C HIS A 43 -10.90 -10.15 -1.96
N THR A 44 -12.15 -9.69 -2.04
CA THR A 44 -13.08 -10.06 -3.09
C THR A 44 -13.69 -8.84 -3.79
N THR A 45 -13.87 -8.94 -5.10
CA THR A 45 -14.68 -7.98 -5.87
C THR A 45 -16.17 -8.21 -5.59
N GLU A 46 -17.03 -7.32 -6.11
CA GLU A 46 -18.49 -7.49 -6.04
C GLU A 46 -18.96 -8.80 -6.70
N ASP A 47 -18.27 -9.22 -7.76
CA ASP A 47 -18.52 -10.48 -8.49
C ASP A 47 -17.96 -11.73 -7.77
N GLY A 48 -17.35 -11.56 -6.59
CA GLY A 48 -16.81 -12.66 -5.78
C GLY A 48 -15.44 -13.19 -6.22
N HIS A 49 -14.77 -12.53 -7.18
CA HIS A 49 -13.41 -12.87 -7.60
C HIS A 49 -12.39 -12.34 -6.62
N ILE A 50 -11.30 -13.06 -6.42
CA ILE A 50 -10.22 -12.59 -5.56
C ILE A 50 -9.44 -11.48 -6.27
N PHE A 51 -9.13 -10.41 -5.55
CA PHE A 51 -8.17 -9.42 -6.01
C PHE A 51 -7.00 -9.30 -5.04
N MET A 52 -5.81 -9.02 -5.56
CA MET A 52 -4.64 -8.77 -4.73
C MET A 52 -4.56 -7.27 -4.40
N PRO A 53 -4.31 -6.86 -3.14
CA PRO A 53 -4.25 -5.46 -2.80
C PRO A 53 -3.17 -4.70 -3.59
N PRO A 54 -3.49 -3.54 -4.21
CA PRO A 54 -2.54 -2.78 -5.03
C PRO A 54 -1.34 -2.26 -4.21
N THR A 55 -1.57 -1.99 -2.93
CA THR A 55 -0.52 -1.57 -1.98
C THR A 55 0.56 -2.62 -1.79
N ALA A 56 0.25 -3.92 -1.92
CA ALA A 56 1.24 -5.00 -1.81
C ALA A 56 2.29 -4.91 -2.92
N PHE A 57 1.89 -4.54 -4.14
CA PHE A 57 2.79 -4.35 -5.27
C PHE A 57 3.61 -3.08 -5.15
N THR A 58 2.96 -1.97 -4.80
CA THR A 58 3.63 -0.67 -4.64
C THR A 58 4.72 -0.74 -3.56
N LEU A 59 4.38 -1.27 -2.38
CA LEU A 59 5.34 -1.37 -1.27
C LEU A 59 6.35 -2.49 -1.48
N GLY A 60 5.94 -3.62 -2.05
CA GLY A 60 6.84 -4.74 -2.35
C GLY A 60 7.94 -4.36 -3.33
N LEU A 61 7.61 -3.60 -4.38
CA LEU A 61 8.58 -3.11 -5.34
C LEU A 61 9.57 -2.09 -4.72
N ALA A 62 9.06 -1.17 -3.89
CA ALA A 62 9.92 -0.24 -3.15
C ALA A 62 10.85 -0.96 -2.15
N GLU A 63 10.39 -2.06 -1.55
CA GLU A 63 11.18 -2.91 -0.68
C GLU A 63 12.26 -3.69 -1.46
N ALA A 64 11.97 -4.14 -2.68
CA ALA A 64 12.97 -4.74 -3.57
C ALA A 64 14.08 -3.74 -3.93
N ALA A 65 13.70 -2.50 -4.28
CA ALA A 65 14.65 -1.41 -4.52
C ALA A 65 15.47 -1.01 -3.29
N LYS A 66 15.02 -1.36 -2.08
CA LYS A 66 15.77 -1.20 -0.83
C LYS A 66 16.69 -2.39 -0.57
N PHE A 67 16.23 -3.60 -0.89
CA PHE A 67 16.96 -4.86 -0.69
C PHE A 67 18.22 -4.94 -1.56
N ASN A 68 18.10 -4.60 -2.85
CA ASN A 68 19.25 -4.47 -3.74
C ASN A 68 19.41 -3.00 -4.22
N PRO A 69 20.05 -2.14 -3.42
CA PRO A 69 20.12 -0.71 -3.70
C PRO A 69 21.03 -0.43 -4.91
N ARG A 70 20.42 -0.01 -6.02
CA ARG A 70 21.14 0.48 -7.19
C ARG A 70 21.45 1.97 -7.06
N GLY A 71 22.69 2.36 -7.32
CA GLY A 71 23.10 3.75 -7.40
C GLY A 71 22.54 4.43 -8.65
N ILE A 72 22.19 5.70 -8.55
CA ILE A 72 21.70 6.50 -9.68
C ILE A 72 22.91 7.13 -10.40
N PRO A 73 23.12 6.87 -11.70
CA PRO A 73 24.21 7.47 -12.46
C PRO A 73 24.22 8.99 -12.34
N GLY A 74 25.40 9.56 -12.07
CA GLY A 74 25.55 11.03 -11.92
C GLY A 74 25.00 11.63 -10.63
N ARG A 75 24.47 10.84 -9.68
CA ARG A 75 23.90 11.33 -8.40
C ARG A 75 24.66 10.82 -7.15
N GLY A 76 25.96 10.58 -7.28
CA GLY A 76 26.83 10.20 -6.17
C GLY A 76 26.36 8.91 -5.49
N LYS A 77 26.20 8.93 -4.15
CA LYS A 77 25.77 7.78 -3.34
C LYS A 77 24.23 7.61 -3.27
N SER A 78 23.47 8.36 -4.06
CA SER A 78 22.01 8.28 -4.06
C SER A 78 21.53 7.01 -4.75
N THR A 79 20.51 6.36 -4.19
CA THR A 79 19.93 5.12 -4.73
C THR A 79 18.49 5.32 -5.17
N TYR A 80 17.99 4.41 -6.02
CA TYR A 80 16.62 4.44 -6.54
C TYR A 80 15.53 4.20 -5.48
N THR A 81 15.87 3.80 -4.25
CA THR A 81 14.89 3.40 -3.22
C THR A 81 13.81 4.46 -2.96
N LYS A 82 14.17 5.75 -2.88
CA LYS A 82 13.20 6.84 -2.68
C LYS A 82 12.33 7.05 -3.91
N HIS A 83 12.91 6.92 -5.10
CA HIS A 83 12.23 7.07 -6.39
C HIS A 83 11.18 5.97 -6.58
N PHE A 84 11.48 4.71 -6.25
CA PHE A 84 10.46 3.65 -6.28
C PHE A 84 9.35 3.88 -5.26
N ARG A 85 9.69 4.36 -4.05
CA ARG A 85 8.71 4.57 -2.98
C ARG A 85 7.67 5.65 -3.31
N SER A 86 8.06 6.73 -3.98
CA SER A 86 7.14 7.85 -4.30
C SER A 86 6.76 7.94 -5.77
N GLY A 87 7.59 7.39 -6.67
CA GLY A 87 7.48 7.53 -8.11
C GLY A 87 6.84 6.34 -8.81
N VAL A 88 6.53 5.25 -8.11
CA VAL A 88 5.79 4.11 -8.65
C VAL A 88 4.55 3.86 -7.81
N MET A 89 3.41 3.63 -8.46
CA MET A 89 2.18 3.23 -7.80
C MET A 89 1.39 2.22 -8.62
N VAL A 90 0.61 1.40 -7.93
CA VAL A 90 -0.45 0.58 -8.51
C VAL A 90 -1.75 1.11 -7.91
N THR A 91 -2.72 1.47 -8.75
CA THR A 91 -4.03 1.99 -8.32
C THR A 91 -5.02 0.87 -8.11
N ASP A 92 -5.05 -0.06 -9.06
CA ASP A 92 -6.02 -1.14 -9.14
C ASP A 92 -5.32 -2.47 -8.87
N GLY A 93 -5.83 -3.21 -7.89
CA GLY A 93 -5.32 -4.54 -7.57
C GLY A 93 -5.65 -5.52 -8.69
N PRO A 94 -4.71 -6.40 -9.10
CA PRO A 94 -5.03 -7.40 -10.12
C PRO A 94 -6.12 -8.34 -9.58
N VAL A 95 -7.12 -8.59 -10.42
CA VAL A 95 -8.18 -9.56 -10.16
C VAL A 95 -7.72 -10.91 -10.71
N LEU A 96 -7.85 -11.95 -9.89
CA LEU A 96 -7.56 -13.32 -10.26
C LEU A 96 -8.83 -13.97 -10.82
N ASP A 97 -8.65 -14.86 -11.78
CA ASP A 97 -9.71 -15.74 -12.28
C ASP A 97 -9.97 -16.90 -11.30
N ILE A 98 -10.20 -16.56 -10.04
CA ILE A 98 -10.43 -17.48 -8.93
C ILE A 98 -11.51 -16.86 -8.03
N LYS A 99 -12.60 -17.60 -7.80
CA LYS A 99 -13.68 -17.18 -6.90
C LYS A 99 -13.36 -17.52 -5.45
N ALA A 100 -13.81 -16.68 -4.52
CA ALA A 100 -13.60 -16.91 -3.09
C ALA A 100 -14.26 -18.19 -2.56
N SER A 101 -15.31 -18.69 -3.22
CA SER A 101 -15.96 -19.96 -2.91
C SER A 101 -15.08 -21.19 -3.22
N GLU A 102 -14.21 -21.07 -4.21
CA GLU A 102 -13.36 -22.15 -4.72
C GLU A 102 -12.01 -22.22 -4.00
N VAL A 103 -11.67 -21.19 -3.23
CA VAL A 103 -10.41 -21.14 -2.50
C VAL A 103 -10.41 -22.10 -1.33
N GLU A 104 -9.25 -22.75 -1.15
CA GLU A 104 -8.96 -23.63 -0.04
C GLU A 104 -8.39 -22.85 1.15
N GLY A 105 -8.66 -23.39 2.34
CA GLY A 105 -8.23 -22.81 3.61
C GLY A 105 -7.08 -23.60 4.19
N GLU A 106 -5.99 -22.92 4.55
CA GLU A 106 -4.86 -23.51 5.26
C GLU A 106 -4.95 -23.19 6.76
N TRP A 107 -5.01 -24.23 7.58
CA TRP A 107 -4.99 -24.12 9.04
C TRP A 107 -3.57 -23.98 9.55
N VAL A 108 -3.27 -22.83 10.14
CA VAL A 108 -1.94 -22.50 10.68
C VAL A 108 -2.06 -22.17 12.16
N ASN A 109 -1.16 -22.75 12.94
CA ASN A 109 -1.00 -22.36 14.33
C ASN A 109 -0.18 -21.05 14.38
N CYS A 110 -0.83 -19.94 14.70
CA CYS A 110 -0.26 -18.59 14.70
C CYS A 110 0.00 -18.07 16.12
N ASN A 111 0.94 -17.14 16.24
CA ASN A 111 1.14 -16.41 17.49
C ASN A 111 -0.01 -15.40 17.62
N SER A 112 -0.81 -15.51 18.67
CA SER A 112 -2.00 -14.66 18.83
C SER A 112 -1.66 -13.19 19.10
N ASP A 113 -0.45 -12.94 19.60
CA ASP A 113 0.11 -11.61 19.88
C ASP A 113 1.01 -11.07 18.75
N GLY A 114 1.23 -11.85 17.68
CA GLY A 114 2.12 -11.49 16.58
C GLY A 114 3.61 -11.49 16.93
N VAL A 115 4.00 -11.91 18.13
CA VAL A 115 5.41 -11.91 18.57
C VAL A 115 6.04 -13.26 18.25
N ARG A 116 7.11 -13.27 17.45
CA ARG A 116 7.84 -14.51 17.09
C ARG A 116 8.39 -15.19 18.36
N GLY A 117 8.17 -16.49 18.48
CA GLY A 117 8.61 -17.28 19.63
C GLY A 117 7.70 -17.18 20.87
N SER A 118 6.59 -16.44 20.81
CA SER A 118 5.60 -16.42 21.88
C SER A 118 4.93 -17.80 22.04
N GLY A 119 4.69 -18.20 23.30
CA GLY A 119 3.91 -19.40 23.63
C GLY A 119 2.40 -19.22 23.48
N LYS A 120 1.91 -17.99 23.20
CA LYS A 120 0.49 -17.73 22.97
C LYS A 120 0.12 -18.09 21.54
N ARG A 121 -0.63 -19.17 21.39
CA ARG A 121 -0.90 -19.84 20.11
C ARG A 121 -2.40 -19.88 19.83
N VAL A 122 -2.78 -19.67 18.58
CA VAL A 122 -4.17 -19.74 18.12
C VAL A 122 -4.22 -20.34 16.73
N MET A 123 -5.12 -21.30 16.53
CA MET A 123 -5.39 -21.85 15.20
C MET A 123 -6.14 -20.82 14.37
N ARG A 124 -5.64 -20.54 13.17
CA ARG A 124 -6.28 -19.64 12.20
C ARG A 124 -6.31 -20.33 10.85
N CYS A 125 -7.37 -20.12 10.11
CA CYS A 125 -7.49 -20.55 8.73
C CYS A 125 -7.31 -19.35 7.80
N PHE A 126 -6.50 -19.52 6.76
CA PHE A 126 -6.24 -18.48 5.76
C PHE A 126 -6.55 -18.98 4.36
N PRO A 127 -7.14 -18.12 3.49
CA PRO A 127 -7.29 -18.46 2.08
C PRO A 127 -5.93 -18.61 1.42
N THR A 128 -5.77 -19.68 0.66
CA THR A 128 -4.53 -20.01 -0.05
C THR A 128 -4.84 -20.43 -1.48
N MET A 129 -4.09 -19.84 -2.41
CA MET A 129 -4.19 -20.08 -3.85
C MET A 129 -2.91 -20.79 -4.31
N PRO A 130 -2.93 -22.11 -4.55
CA PRO A 130 -1.73 -22.89 -4.90
C PRO A 130 -1.04 -22.41 -6.18
N LYS A 131 -1.84 -22.03 -7.18
CA LYS A 131 -1.39 -21.46 -8.45
C LYS A 131 -2.18 -20.18 -8.70
N TRP A 132 -1.52 -19.17 -9.25
CA TRP A 132 -2.15 -17.90 -9.58
C TRP A 132 -1.40 -17.20 -10.71
N ALA A 133 -2.12 -16.38 -11.45
CA ALA A 133 -1.57 -15.48 -12.45
C ALA A 133 -2.29 -14.14 -12.36
N ALA A 134 -1.59 -13.06 -12.67
CA ALA A 134 -2.10 -11.71 -12.51
C ALA A 134 -1.45 -10.76 -13.52
N ASP A 135 -2.27 -9.89 -14.13
CA ASP A 135 -1.80 -8.78 -14.94
C ASP A 135 -1.83 -7.51 -14.07
N VAL A 136 -0.66 -6.90 -13.84
CA VAL A 136 -0.52 -5.74 -12.94
C VAL A 136 -0.08 -4.51 -13.73
N VAL A 137 -0.77 -3.40 -13.50
CA VAL A 137 -0.46 -2.12 -14.14
C VAL A 137 0.26 -1.21 -13.15
N PHE A 138 1.54 -0.93 -13.41
CA PHE A 138 2.35 0.00 -12.65
C PHE A 138 2.39 1.36 -13.34
N TYR A 139 2.04 2.41 -12.60
CA TYR A 139 2.23 3.79 -13.02
C TYR A 139 3.60 4.25 -12.55
N VAL A 140 4.48 4.58 -13.49
CA VAL A 140 5.83 5.10 -13.24
C VAL A 140 5.81 6.59 -13.54
N LEU A 141 5.76 7.39 -12.48
CA LEU A 141 5.68 8.85 -12.51
C LEU A 141 7.06 9.50 -12.56
N ASP A 142 8.08 8.82 -12.03
CA ASP A 142 9.44 9.33 -11.95
C ASP A 142 10.27 8.87 -13.16
N ASP A 143 10.67 9.81 -14.00
CA ASP A 143 11.43 9.55 -15.22
C ASP A 143 12.89 9.14 -14.96
N THR A 144 13.38 9.28 -13.71
CA THR A 144 14.70 8.73 -13.36
C THR A 144 14.73 7.20 -13.39
N ILE A 145 13.58 6.54 -13.20
CA ILE A 145 13.45 5.09 -13.21
C ILE A 145 13.43 4.62 -14.67
N THR A 146 14.55 4.12 -15.18
CA THR A 146 14.59 3.54 -16.53
C THR A 146 13.84 2.20 -16.57
N GLU A 147 13.45 1.78 -17.78
CA GLU A 147 12.76 0.50 -17.99
C GLU A 147 13.60 -0.68 -17.46
N GLU A 148 14.90 -0.66 -17.76
CA GLU A 148 15.88 -1.65 -17.28
C GLU A 148 15.94 -1.72 -15.75
N VAL A 149 15.99 -0.56 -15.07
CA VAL A 149 16.03 -0.48 -13.61
C VAL A 149 14.72 -1.00 -13.01
N PHE A 150 13.59 -0.66 -13.62
CA PHE A 150 12.28 -1.17 -13.22
C PHE A 150 12.19 -2.69 -13.36
N GLU A 151 12.53 -3.24 -14.53
CA GLU A 151 12.45 -4.68 -14.81
C GLU A 151 13.40 -5.50 -13.93
N ALA A 152 14.62 -4.99 -13.71
CA ALA A 152 15.56 -5.64 -12.79
C ALA A 152 15.03 -5.67 -11.35
N THR A 153 14.43 -4.56 -10.90
CA THR A 153 13.81 -4.48 -9.57
C THR A 153 12.55 -5.35 -9.49
N MET A 154 11.78 -5.48 -10.57
CA MET A 154 10.59 -6.32 -10.66
C MET A 154 10.94 -7.81 -10.52
N ARG A 155 12.05 -8.24 -11.15
CA ARG A 155 12.58 -9.61 -10.98
C ARG A 155 12.99 -9.89 -9.54
N GLU A 156 13.64 -8.93 -8.88
CA GLU A 156 14.02 -9.05 -7.47
C GLU A 156 12.83 -9.02 -6.53
N PHE A 157 11.80 -8.25 -6.88
CA PHE A 157 10.56 -8.22 -6.14
C PHE A 157 9.91 -9.61 -6.11
N GLY A 158 9.77 -10.26 -7.26
CA GLY A 158 9.24 -11.64 -7.32
C GLY A 158 10.14 -12.66 -6.62
N ALA A 159 11.46 -12.52 -6.77
CA ALA A 159 12.43 -13.48 -6.25
C ALA A 159 12.72 -13.36 -4.75
N PHE A 160 12.94 -12.17 -4.21
CA PHE A 160 13.45 -12.00 -2.84
C PHE A 160 12.43 -11.41 -1.86
N ILE A 161 11.43 -10.68 -2.34
CA ILE A 161 10.48 -9.99 -1.47
C ILE A 161 9.15 -10.75 -1.43
N GLY A 162 8.57 -11.03 -2.59
CA GLY A 162 7.26 -11.64 -2.78
C GLY A 162 6.10 -10.80 -2.25
N ILE A 163 4.89 -11.36 -2.40
CA ILE A 163 3.64 -10.76 -1.95
C ILE A 163 2.91 -11.68 -0.97
N GLY A 164 1.95 -11.14 -0.22
CA GLY A 164 1.12 -11.95 0.66
C GLY A 164 1.65 -12.04 2.10
N ARG A 165 0.95 -12.84 2.91
CA ARG A 165 1.40 -13.26 4.24
C ARG A 165 2.54 -14.27 4.09
N PHE A 166 3.43 -14.32 5.07
CA PHE A 166 4.54 -15.29 5.09
C PHE A 166 5.34 -15.34 3.77
N ARG A 167 5.59 -14.15 3.22
CA ARG A 167 6.39 -13.93 2.02
C ARG A 167 7.90 -14.09 2.28
N PRO A 168 8.72 -14.27 1.23
CA PRO A 168 10.17 -14.40 1.30
C PRO A 168 10.90 -13.37 2.18
N ALA A 169 10.55 -12.09 2.06
CA ALA A 169 11.15 -11.02 2.87
C ALA A 169 10.99 -11.24 4.39
N ASN A 170 9.94 -11.98 4.78
CA ASN A 170 9.63 -12.29 6.18
C ASN A 170 10.08 -13.70 6.59
N GLY A 171 10.95 -14.34 5.79
CA GLY A 171 11.44 -15.69 6.03
C GLY A 171 10.44 -16.82 5.70
N GLY A 172 9.40 -16.51 4.94
CA GLY A 172 8.43 -17.50 4.48
C GLY A 172 8.59 -17.88 3.01
N TYR A 173 7.62 -18.63 2.49
CA TYR A 173 7.69 -19.20 1.13
C TYR A 173 6.53 -18.81 0.22
N TYR A 174 5.57 -17.98 0.66
CA TYR A 174 4.41 -17.60 -0.16
C TYR A 174 4.63 -16.39 -1.06
N GLY A 175 3.87 -16.36 -2.15
CA GLY A 175 3.78 -15.25 -3.10
C GLY A 175 5.09 -14.90 -3.80
N ARG A 176 5.95 -15.89 -4.05
CA ARG A 176 6.98 -15.78 -5.08
C ARG A 176 6.32 -15.84 -6.44
N PHE A 177 6.83 -15.04 -7.36
CA PHE A 177 6.35 -15.00 -8.73
C PHE A 177 7.49 -14.64 -9.67
N GLU A 178 7.24 -14.87 -10.94
CA GLU A 178 8.09 -14.43 -12.03
C GLU A 178 7.26 -13.52 -12.95
N GLY A 179 7.95 -12.58 -13.61
CA GLY A 179 7.33 -11.68 -14.58
C GLY A 179 7.71 -12.12 -15.99
N ASP A 180 6.73 -12.57 -16.77
CA ASP A 180 6.96 -13.08 -18.13
C ASP A 180 7.40 -11.99 -19.10
N SER A 181 6.80 -10.81 -18.99
CA SER A 181 7.09 -9.66 -19.86
C SER A 181 6.56 -8.37 -19.25
N VAL A 182 7.22 -7.25 -19.57
CA VAL A 182 6.77 -5.91 -19.23
C VAL A 182 6.43 -5.16 -20.52
N LYS A 183 5.16 -4.76 -20.65
CA LYS A 183 4.71 -3.93 -21.77
C LYS A 183 4.70 -2.47 -21.33
N TRP A 184 5.58 -1.68 -21.93
CA TRP A 184 5.68 -0.25 -21.68
C TRP A 184 4.76 0.54 -22.59
N SER A 185 4.08 1.52 -22.00
CA SER A 185 3.30 2.52 -22.71
C SER A 185 3.68 3.89 -22.21
N ASN A 186 4.14 4.74 -23.12
CA ASN A 186 4.35 6.15 -22.83
C ASN A 186 2.97 6.82 -22.84
N GLY A 187 2.57 7.40 -21.71
CA GLY A 187 1.40 8.25 -21.61
C GLY A 187 1.60 9.54 -22.40
N GLY A 188 1.56 9.43 -23.73
CA GLY A 188 1.57 10.53 -24.66
C GLY A 188 0.23 11.25 -24.61
N GLY A 189 0.18 12.31 -23.80
CA GLY A 189 -0.95 13.23 -23.73
C GLY A 189 -2.17 12.67 -23.01
N TYR A 190 -2.85 13.53 -22.27
CA TYR A 190 -4.18 13.27 -21.76
C TYR A 190 -5.14 12.99 -22.93
N ARG A 191 -5.29 11.73 -23.37
CA ARG A 191 -6.54 11.28 -23.96
C ARG A 191 -7.38 10.73 -22.84
N VAL A 192 -8.22 11.61 -22.30
CA VAL A 192 -9.41 11.21 -21.57
C VAL A 192 -10.10 10.20 -22.48
N LEU A 193 -10.15 8.93 -22.08
CA LEU A 193 -11.06 7.97 -22.66
C LEU A 193 -12.47 8.39 -22.20
N THR A 194 -13.00 9.46 -22.78
CA THR A 194 -14.43 9.70 -22.72
C THR A 194 -15.06 8.57 -23.50
N SER A 195 -15.62 7.60 -22.80
CA SER A 195 -16.65 6.74 -23.36
C SER A 195 -17.62 7.64 -24.14
N PRO A 196 -18.07 7.26 -25.34
CA PRO A 196 -19.08 8.04 -26.05
C PRO A 196 -20.38 7.92 -25.25
N ARG A 197 -20.56 8.78 -24.24
CA ARG A 197 -21.89 9.06 -23.69
C ARG A 197 -22.64 9.72 -24.83
N LEU A 198 -23.54 8.95 -25.42
CA LEU A 198 -24.64 9.44 -26.24
C LEU A 198 -25.24 10.66 -25.52
N ALA A 199 -24.94 11.85 -26.03
CA ALA A 199 -25.56 13.07 -25.58
C ALA A 199 -27.02 13.02 -26.05
N ALA A 200 -27.95 12.82 -25.13
CA ALA A 200 -29.37 12.99 -25.42
C ALA A 200 -29.60 14.43 -25.92
N PRO A 201 -30.33 14.64 -27.03
CA PRO A 201 -30.64 15.98 -27.50
C PRO A 201 -31.49 16.71 -26.46
N ARG A 202 -30.97 17.85 -25.97
CA ARG A 202 -31.73 18.78 -25.14
C ARG A 202 -32.85 19.40 -25.99
N LEU A 203 -34.06 18.87 -25.86
CA LEU A 203 -35.26 19.56 -26.29
C LEU A 203 -35.45 20.81 -25.42
N ALA A 204 -35.23 21.98 -26.01
CA ALA A 204 -35.54 23.26 -25.38
C ALA A 204 -37.07 23.41 -25.29
N PRO A 205 -37.64 23.77 -24.12
CA PRO A 205 -39.05 24.12 -24.06
C PRO A 205 -39.27 25.46 -24.76
N ARG A 206 -40.23 25.50 -25.69
CA ARG A 206 -40.75 26.73 -26.31
C ARG A 206 -41.27 27.64 -25.20
N ARG A 207 -40.66 28.82 -25.05
CA ARG A 207 -41.19 29.90 -24.21
C ARG A 207 -42.42 30.49 -24.90
N HIS A 208 -43.58 30.37 -24.26
CA HIS A 208 -44.71 31.24 -24.55
C HIS A 208 -44.54 32.54 -23.77
N ALA A 209 -44.60 33.65 -24.50
CA ALA A 209 -44.61 34.99 -23.96
C ALA A 209 -45.99 35.29 -23.37
N ALA A 210 -46.01 35.77 -22.13
CA ALA A 210 -47.14 36.51 -21.58
C ALA A 210 -46.64 37.93 -21.28
N GLN A 211 -47.27 38.90 -21.94
CA GLN A 211 -47.05 40.33 -21.72
C GLN A 211 -47.85 40.83 -20.51
N HIS A 212 -47.39 41.98 -20.00
CA HIS A 212 -48.04 42.96 -19.14
C HIS A 212 -47.94 42.82 -17.61
N GLY A 213 -47.48 43.92 -17.00
CA GLY A 213 -47.63 44.22 -15.58
C GLY A 213 -46.53 45.08 -14.98
N SER A 214 -46.38 46.32 -15.44
CA SER A 214 -45.47 47.33 -14.89
C SER A 214 -45.90 47.82 -13.50
N THR A 215 -44.97 47.93 -12.55
CA THR A 215 -44.97 49.06 -11.59
C THR A 215 -43.55 49.33 -11.10
N LEU A 216 -43.08 50.57 -11.29
CA LEU A 216 -41.82 51.12 -10.78
C LEU A 216 -42.01 51.49 -9.31
N HIS A 217 -41.07 51.14 -8.42
CA HIS A 217 -40.80 51.94 -7.22
C HIS A 217 -39.40 51.70 -6.63
N ILE A 218 -38.56 52.75 -6.77
CA ILE A 218 -37.72 53.41 -5.75
C ILE A 218 -36.83 52.54 -4.83
N SER A 219 -35.52 52.62 -5.04
CA SER A 219 -34.48 52.24 -4.07
C SER A 219 -34.31 53.33 -2.99
N PRO A 220 -33.95 52.96 -1.76
CA PRO A 220 -32.98 53.75 -0.99
C PRO A 220 -31.71 52.95 -0.71
N ARG A 221 -30.57 53.62 -0.93
CA ARG A 221 -29.25 53.25 -0.41
C ARG A 221 -29.27 53.32 1.11
N LEU A 222 -28.78 52.29 1.80
CA LEU A 222 -28.37 52.43 3.18
C LEU A 222 -27.03 51.75 3.45
N SER A 223 -26.27 52.51 4.21
CA SER A 223 -24.87 52.43 4.57
C SER A 223 -24.61 51.34 5.62
N THR A 224 -23.38 50.82 5.61
CA THR A 224 -22.79 49.95 6.64
C THR A 224 -22.87 50.52 8.06
N PRO A 225 -22.78 49.65 9.09
CA PRO A 225 -21.73 49.86 10.09
C PRO A 225 -20.81 48.63 10.27
N LEU A 226 -19.51 48.91 10.25
CA LEU A 226 -18.42 48.05 10.70
C LEU A 226 -18.65 47.59 12.15
N ARG A 227 -18.80 46.28 12.37
CA ARG A 227 -18.81 45.72 13.73
C ARG A 227 -17.40 45.32 14.14
N ARG A 228 -16.83 46.10 15.06
CA ARG A 228 -15.57 45.81 15.77
C ARG A 228 -15.78 44.66 16.78
N THR A 229 -14.72 43.86 16.90
CA THR A 229 -14.51 42.64 17.69
C THR A 229 -14.61 42.81 19.21
N PRO A 230 -14.74 41.71 19.97
CA PRO A 230 -13.88 41.50 21.13
C PRO A 230 -12.78 40.48 20.82
N GLN A 231 -11.53 40.87 21.06
CA GLN A 231 -10.37 39.98 21.05
C GLN A 231 -10.56 38.86 22.06
N ARG A 232 -10.51 37.60 21.61
CA ARG A 232 -10.24 36.47 22.49
C ARG A 232 -8.73 36.45 22.74
N GLY A 233 -8.34 36.83 23.96
CA GLY A 233 -6.96 36.79 24.42
C GLY A 233 -6.36 35.39 24.24
N ALA A 234 -5.19 35.36 23.61
CA ALA A 234 -4.33 34.19 23.57
C ALA A 234 -3.78 33.94 24.97
N SER A 235 -4.02 32.76 25.53
CA SER A 235 -3.30 32.30 26.73
C SER A 235 -1.82 32.07 26.36
N PRO A 236 -0.87 32.57 27.18
CA PRO A 236 0.55 32.39 26.90
C PRO A 236 0.97 30.91 26.93
N ARG A 237 1.91 30.58 26.05
CA ARG A 237 2.66 29.31 25.99
C ARG A 237 3.10 28.86 27.39
N ASN A 238 2.60 27.73 27.85
CA ASN A 238 3.34 26.88 28.78
C ASN A 238 4.10 25.84 27.96
N ALA A 239 5.33 26.18 27.59
CA ALA A 239 6.30 25.19 27.18
C ALA A 239 6.64 24.34 28.42
N SER A 240 6.42 23.03 28.37
CA SER A 240 6.98 22.12 29.34
C SER A 240 8.50 22.29 29.32
N GLN A 241 9.07 22.79 30.41
CA GLN A 241 10.51 22.85 30.60
C GLN A 241 11.06 21.43 30.44
N ARG A 242 11.84 21.22 29.37
CA ARG A 242 12.70 20.05 29.21
C ARG A 242 13.69 20.04 30.37
N LEU A 243 13.41 19.24 31.40
CA LEU A 243 14.45 18.81 32.32
C LEU A 243 15.26 17.74 31.60
N ALA A 244 16.46 18.13 31.14
CA ALA A 244 17.44 17.19 30.64
C ALA A 244 17.98 16.36 31.83
N PRO A 245 17.98 15.01 31.76
CA PRO A 245 18.63 14.21 32.78
C PRO A 245 20.15 14.45 32.76
N PRO A 246 20.82 14.48 33.93
CA PRO A 246 22.25 14.73 34.00
C PRO A 246 23.05 13.64 33.28
N HIS A 247 23.96 14.08 32.41
CA HIS A 247 24.97 13.24 31.78
C HIS A 247 25.88 12.62 32.86
N TYR A 248 25.70 11.33 33.16
CA TYR A 248 26.74 10.52 33.77
C TYR A 248 27.69 10.04 32.67
N ALA A 249 28.89 10.61 32.63
CA ALA A 249 30.00 10.10 31.83
C ALA A 249 30.59 8.86 32.52
N PRO A 250 30.67 7.68 31.87
CA PRO A 250 31.45 6.58 32.41
C PRO A 250 32.94 6.86 32.22
N LEU A 251 33.68 6.82 33.33
CA LEU A 251 35.14 6.88 33.36
C LEU A 251 35.74 5.81 32.44
N ARG A 252 36.75 6.20 31.65
CA ARG A 252 37.58 5.31 30.83
C ARG A 252 38.19 4.21 31.71
N GLY A 253 37.62 3.01 31.68
CA GLY A 253 38.27 1.79 32.12
C GLY A 253 39.24 1.31 31.04
N ALA A 254 40.54 1.48 31.28
CA ALA A 254 41.58 0.89 30.44
C ALA A 254 41.53 -0.64 30.56
N SER A 255 41.13 -1.33 29.49
CA SER A 255 41.27 -2.79 29.41
C SER A 255 42.74 -3.14 29.17
N ARG A 256 43.33 -3.83 30.13
CA ARG A 256 44.69 -4.41 30.06
C ARG A 256 44.81 -5.27 28.79
N ARG A 257 45.88 -5.03 28.03
CA ARG A 257 46.30 -5.89 26.91
C ARG A 257 46.72 -7.25 27.50
N ASN A 258 46.02 -8.32 27.14
CA ASN A 258 46.53 -9.67 27.34
C ASN A 258 47.56 -9.96 26.24
N ALA A 259 48.82 -10.08 26.64
CA ALA A 259 49.90 -10.57 25.80
C ALA A 259 49.77 -12.09 25.67
N THR A 260 49.43 -12.59 24.47
CA THR A 260 49.62 -14.00 24.13
C THR A 260 51.10 -14.25 23.88
N ARG A 261 51.73 -14.99 24.80
CA ARG A 261 53.06 -15.58 24.64
C ARG A 261 53.00 -16.63 23.52
N ASN A 262 53.82 -16.44 22.49
CA ASN A 262 54.17 -17.49 21.54
C ASN A 262 55.05 -18.52 22.25
N LEU A 263 54.58 -19.75 22.37
CA LEU A 263 55.39 -20.93 22.65
C LEU A 263 55.83 -21.51 21.30
N THR A 264 57.07 -21.25 20.91
CA THR A 264 57.79 -22.04 19.91
C THR A 264 58.54 -23.15 20.63
N LEU A 265 58.15 -24.39 20.35
CA LEU A 265 58.91 -25.60 20.64
C LEU A 265 59.77 -25.90 19.41
N THR A 266 61.08 -25.72 19.55
CA THR A 266 62.21 -26.54 19.06
C THR A 266 63.50 -25.83 19.43
#